data_AF-K1YEP9-F1
#
_entry.id   AF-K1YEP9-F1
#
_cell.length_a   1.000
_cell.length_b   1.000
_cell.length_c   1.000
_cell.angle_alpha   90.00
_cell.angle_beta   90.00
_cell.angle_gamma   90.00
#
_symmetry.space_group_name_H-M   'P 1'
#
loop_
_entity.id
_entity.type
_entity.pdbx_description
1 polymer ?
#
loop_
_entity_poly.entity_id
_entity_poly.type
_entity_poly.pdbx_seq_one_letter_code
_entity_poly.pdbx_strand_id
1 'polypeptide(L)'
;GRASHRIVMEPRRSTLDQLNYLLASPCVPEDLKSPLQEAGMAIIADIGPLFPPSGMIRIHGDCHFSNVISRPGESFYLIDFDDMAMGPPVQDIWMLLPGDVDESFVELDLFLEGYETFRSFDRRTLKLIEPLRAMRYIHYMAWCAHQVTEDGSTRAIDGFGSREYWQTEIADLVDQRLRIAEGPRSLGNVL
;
A
#
# COMPACT_ATOMS: atom_id res chain seq x y z
N GLY A 1 7.81 -3.95 -23.64
CA GLY A 1 7.01 -2.80 -24.11
C GLY A 1 7.63 -1.50 -23.61
N ARG A 2 7.40 -0.37 -24.28
CA ARG A 2 7.87 0.95 -23.81
C ARG A 2 7.12 1.34 -22.54
N ALA A 3 7.80 1.44 -21.39
CA ALA A 3 7.25 2.04 -20.18
C ALA A 3 7.20 3.56 -20.36
N SER A 4 6.09 4.06 -20.91
CA SER A 4 5.96 5.47 -21.34
C SER A 4 5.78 6.47 -20.20
N HIS A 5 5.50 6.06 -18.96
CA HIS A 5 5.67 6.88 -17.76
C HIS A 5 5.90 5.95 -16.56
N ARG A 6 6.89 6.23 -15.72
CA ARG A 6 7.04 5.50 -14.44
C ARG A 6 5.87 5.88 -13.55
N ILE A 7 5.18 4.88 -13.00
CA ILE A 7 4.13 5.08 -11.99
C ILE A 7 4.77 5.82 -10.82
N VAL A 8 4.08 6.85 -10.35
CA VAL A 8 4.45 7.59 -9.13
C VAL A 8 3.40 7.21 -8.09
N MET A 9 3.84 6.60 -7.00
CA MET A 9 2.99 6.26 -5.87
C MET A 9 2.62 7.54 -5.12
N GLU A 10 1.51 8.14 -5.53
CA GLU A 10 1.00 9.41 -5.01
C GLU A 10 -0.53 9.34 -4.92
N PRO A 11 -1.13 9.69 -3.76
CA PRO A 11 -2.56 9.52 -3.53
C PRO A 11 -3.48 10.15 -4.58
N ARG A 12 -3.19 11.39 -5.01
CA ARG A 12 -4.04 12.14 -5.95
C ARG A 12 -3.88 11.71 -7.40
N ARG A 13 -2.95 10.79 -7.67
CA ARG A 13 -2.69 10.22 -8.98
C ARG A 13 -2.94 8.72 -8.98
N SER A 14 -2.00 7.91 -8.48
CA SER A 14 -2.08 6.45 -8.62
C SER A 14 -3.32 5.87 -7.92
N THR A 15 -3.59 6.31 -6.70
CA THR A 15 -4.73 5.80 -5.91
C THR A 15 -6.06 6.34 -6.43
N LEU A 16 -6.10 7.59 -6.90
CA LEU A 16 -7.27 8.14 -7.57
C LEU A 16 -7.59 7.40 -8.87
N ASP A 17 -6.58 7.09 -9.70
CA ASP A 17 -6.75 6.33 -10.94
C ASP A 17 -7.30 4.91 -10.65
N GLN A 18 -6.79 4.24 -9.61
CA GLN A 18 -7.26 2.93 -9.15
C GLN A 18 -8.71 2.99 -8.63
N LEU A 19 -9.05 4.01 -7.83
CA LEU A 19 -10.41 4.20 -7.36
C LEU A 19 -11.39 4.46 -8.51
N ASN A 20 -11.01 5.31 -9.47
CA ASN A 20 -11.82 5.57 -10.65
C ASN A 20 -12.03 4.31 -11.49
N TYR A 21 -10.99 3.47 -11.62
CA TYR A 21 -11.09 2.19 -12.29
C TYR A 21 -12.10 1.25 -11.59
N LEU A 22 -12.03 1.15 -10.25
CA LEU A 22 -12.99 0.37 -9.46
C LEU A 22 -14.43 0.85 -9.66
N LEU A 23 -14.68 2.16 -9.62
CA LEU A 23 -16.02 2.74 -9.79
C LEU A 23 -16.58 2.52 -11.20
N ALA A 24 -15.71 2.44 -12.21
CA ALA A 24 -16.08 2.12 -13.59
C ALA A 24 -16.23 0.60 -13.83
N SER A 25 -15.66 -0.24 -12.96
CA SER A 25 -15.68 -1.69 -13.10
C SER A 25 -17.07 -2.27 -12.84
N PRO A 26 -17.48 -3.32 -13.59
CA PRO A 26 -18.69 -4.08 -13.28
C PRO A 26 -18.55 -4.94 -12.01
N CYS A 27 -17.34 -5.07 -11.45
CA CYS A 27 -17.10 -5.87 -10.25
C CYS A 27 -17.74 -5.28 -9.00
N VAL A 28 -17.91 -3.95 -8.92
CA VAL A 28 -18.51 -3.25 -7.77
C VAL A 28 -20.03 -3.15 -7.96
N PRO A 29 -20.85 -3.67 -7.02
CA PRO A 29 -22.30 -3.49 -7.04
C PRO A 29 -22.67 -2.00 -7.11
N GLU A 30 -23.65 -1.66 -7.94
CA GLU A 30 -23.98 -0.27 -8.25
C GLU A 30 -24.31 0.57 -7.01
N ASP A 31 -25.01 -0.01 -6.04
CA ASP A 31 -25.38 0.65 -4.78
C ASP A 31 -24.20 0.80 -3.80
N LEU A 32 -23.09 0.07 -4.00
CA LEU A 32 -21.87 0.17 -3.20
C LEU A 32 -20.82 1.12 -3.82
N LYS A 33 -21.03 1.60 -5.05
CA LYS A 33 -20.13 2.56 -5.68
C LYS A 33 -20.06 3.90 -4.94
N SER A 34 -21.20 4.45 -4.50
CA SER A 34 -21.20 5.71 -3.74
C SER A 34 -20.45 5.58 -2.40
N PRO A 35 -20.74 4.58 -1.54
CA PRO A 35 -19.97 4.37 -0.32
C PRO A 35 -18.46 4.14 -0.56
N LEU A 36 -18.08 3.36 -1.59
CA LEU A 36 -16.69 3.16 -1.96
C LEU A 36 -16.01 4.46 -2.39
N GLN A 37 -16.68 5.25 -3.23
CA GLN A 37 -16.19 6.55 -3.67
C GLN A 37 -16.01 7.50 -2.49
N GLU A 38 -16.99 7.57 -1.58
CA GLU A 38 -16.94 8.42 -0.40
C GLU A 38 -15.76 8.05 0.50
N ALA A 39 -15.60 6.76 0.83
CA ALA A 39 -14.50 6.27 1.65
C ALA A 39 -13.13 6.53 1.00
N GLY A 40 -12.97 6.15 -0.28
CA GLY A 40 -11.73 6.30 -1.03
C GLY A 40 -11.32 7.75 -1.24
N MET A 41 -12.26 8.63 -1.62
CA MET A 41 -11.99 10.05 -1.80
C MET A 41 -11.63 10.74 -0.48
N ALA A 42 -12.28 10.34 0.62
CA ALA A 42 -11.97 10.88 1.93
C ALA A 42 -10.55 10.49 2.40
N ILE A 43 -10.14 9.24 2.17
CA ILE A 43 -8.75 8.81 2.39
C ILE A 43 -7.79 9.65 1.54
N ILE A 44 -8.01 9.75 0.22
CA ILE A 44 -7.13 10.49 -0.70
C ILE A 44 -6.99 11.96 -0.26
N ALA A 45 -8.08 12.59 0.18
CA ALA A 45 -8.08 13.95 0.68
C ALA A 45 -7.24 14.09 1.96
N ASP A 46 -7.38 13.17 2.91
CA ASP A 46 -6.68 13.20 4.19
C ASP A 46 -5.17 12.90 4.03
N ILE A 47 -4.81 11.93 3.19
CA ILE A 47 -3.41 11.50 3.04
C ILE A 47 -2.63 12.31 2.02
N GLY A 48 -3.28 12.91 1.02
CA GLY A 48 -2.61 13.66 -0.04
C GLY A 48 -1.61 14.71 0.46
N PRO A 49 -1.96 15.56 1.45
CA PRO A 49 -1.03 16.53 2.04
C PRO A 49 0.17 15.92 2.77
N LEU A 50 0.13 14.64 3.15
CA LEU A 50 1.20 13.98 3.91
C LEU A 50 2.38 13.57 3.00
N PHE A 51 2.13 13.39 1.71
CA PHE A 51 3.14 12.91 0.76
C PHE A 51 4.06 14.05 0.32
N PRO A 52 5.38 13.97 0.55
CA PRO A 52 6.30 15.02 0.16
C PRO A 52 6.52 15.02 -1.36
N PRO A 53 6.70 16.20 -2.00
CA PRO A 53 7.02 16.29 -3.42
C PRO A 53 8.44 15.82 -3.77
N SER A 54 9.28 15.56 -2.76
CA SER A 54 10.69 15.20 -2.88
C SER A 54 11.03 13.98 -2.02
N GLY A 55 12.12 13.29 -2.34
CA GLY A 55 12.58 12.11 -1.57
C GLY A 55 12.00 10.78 -2.07
N MET A 56 11.25 10.79 -3.18
CA MET A 56 10.80 9.58 -3.85
C MET A 56 11.96 8.87 -4.55
N ILE A 57 12.00 7.55 -4.44
CA ILE A 57 13.03 6.68 -5.02
C ILE A 57 12.37 5.60 -5.88
N ARG A 58 13.17 4.89 -6.68
CA ARG A 58 12.68 3.64 -7.27
C ARG A 58 12.48 2.63 -6.14
N ILE A 59 11.25 2.21 -5.98
CA ILE A 59 10.82 1.19 -5.02
C ILE A 59 10.35 -0.05 -5.76
N HIS A 60 10.37 -1.18 -5.07
CA HIS A 60 9.73 -2.41 -5.49
C HIS A 60 8.21 -2.24 -5.54
N GLY A 61 7.63 -1.48 -4.60
CA GLY A 61 6.19 -1.22 -4.54
C GLY A 61 5.41 -2.29 -3.77
N ASP A 62 5.85 -3.55 -3.87
CA ASP A 62 5.28 -4.72 -3.21
C ASP A 62 6.34 -5.57 -2.44
N CYS A 63 7.29 -4.90 -1.76
CA CYS A 63 8.37 -5.57 -1.03
C CYS A 63 7.91 -6.22 0.29
N HIS A 64 7.41 -7.46 0.22
CA HIS A 64 7.08 -8.28 1.40
C HIS A 64 7.75 -9.67 1.35
N PHE A 65 7.72 -10.42 2.45
CA PHE A 65 8.47 -11.68 2.58
C PHE A 65 8.19 -12.73 1.49
N SER A 66 6.98 -12.82 0.93
CA SER A 66 6.73 -13.78 -0.17
C SER A 66 7.42 -13.38 -1.48
N ASN A 67 7.85 -12.12 -1.63
CA ASN A 67 8.62 -11.61 -2.76
C ASN A 67 10.14 -11.60 -2.47
N VAL A 68 10.56 -12.23 -1.36
CA VAL A 68 11.96 -12.42 -0.97
C VAL A 68 12.30 -13.90 -1.02
N ILE A 69 13.20 -14.29 -1.91
CA ILE A 69 13.79 -15.63 -1.92
C ILE A 69 15.01 -15.65 -1.02
N SER A 70 15.01 -16.56 -0.04
CA SER A 70 16.16 -16.86 0.81
C SER A 70 16.52 -18.34 0.70
N ARG A 71 17.80 -18.63 0.51
CA ARG A 71 18.36 -19.99 0.49
C ARG A 71 19.56 -20.05 1.43
N PRO A 72 19.74 -21.13 2.21
CA PRO A 72 20.88 -21.26 3.09
C PRO A 72 22.21 -21.09 2.34
N GLY A 73 23.04 -20.14 2.76
CA GLY A 73 24.34 -19.85 2.15
C GLY A 73 24.32 -18.91 0.94
N GLU A 74 23.17 -18.39 0.53
CA GLU A 74 23.03 -17.40 -0.54
C GLU A 74 22.59 -16.04 -0.01
N SER A 75 22.73 -15.00 -0.84
CA SER A 75 22.11 -13.69 -0.59
C SER A 75 20.60 -13.75 -0.76
N PHE A 76 19.90 -12.75 -0.23
CA PHE A 76 18.48 -12.54 -0.52
C PHE A 76 18.29 -12.07 -1.97
N TYR A 77 17.26 -12.57 -2.62
CA TYR A 77 16.84 -12.13 -3.94
C TYR A 77 15.42 -11.58 -3.88
N LEU A 78 15.23 -10.36 -4.37
CA LEU A 78 13.91 -9.79 -4.61
C LEU A 78 13.38 -10.28 -5.96
N ILE A 79 12.11 -10.65 -6.00
CA ILE A 79 11.39 -11.11 -7.19
C ILE A 79 10.09 -10.33 -7.35
N ASP A 80 9.46 -10.43 -8.51
CA ASP A 80 8.20 -9.76 -8.84
C ASP A 80 8.28 -8.22 -8.84
N PHE A 81 8.60 -7.66 -10.00
CA PHE A 81 8.85 -6.22 -10.17
C PHE A 81 7.73 -5.49 -10.91
N ASP A 82 6.53 -6.09 -10.99
CA ASP A 82 5.42 -5.53 -11.77
C ASP A 82 4.86 -4.25 -11.14
N ASP A 83 4.98 -4.09 -9.81
CA ASP A 83 4.55 -2.90 -9.05
C ASP A 83 5.64 -1.84 -8.83
N MET A 84 6.77 -1.94 -9.56
CA MET A 84 7.85 -0.96 -9.44
C MET A 84 7.37 0.47 -9.74
N ALA A 85 7.60 1.36 -8.78
CA ALA A 85 7.16 2.75 -8.85
C ALA A 85 8.25 3.72 -8.37
N MET A 86 8.01 5.01 -8.59
CA MET A 86 8.64 6.08 -7.82
C MET A 86 7.80 6.32 -6.56
N GLY A 87 8.36 6.13 -5.37
CA GLY A 87 7.62 6.27 -4.12
C GLY A 87 8.51 6.50 -2.90
N PRO A 88 7.92 6.72 -1.72
CA PRO A 88 8.70 6.93 -0.50
C PRO A 88 9.43 5.64 -0.08
N PRO A 89 10.70 5.70 0.36
CA PRO A 89 11.47 4.50 0.71
C PRO A 89 10.80 3.60 1.74
N VAL A 90 10.04 4.19 2.68
CA VAL A 90 9.32 3.46 3.72
C VAL A 90 8.37 2.40 3.16
N GLN A 91 7.86 2.56 1.93
CA GLN A 91 6.99 1.58 1.28
C GLN A 91 7.63 0.18 1.23
N ASP A 92 8.92 0.10 0.93
CA ASP A 92 9.62 -1.19 0.81
C ASP A 92 10.14 -1.72 2.17
N ILE A 93 9.87 -1.01 3.27
CA ILE A 93 10.36 -1.34 4.61
C ILE A 93 9.24 -1.88 5.49
N TRP A 94 8.11 -1.16 5.59
CA TRP A 94 7.08 -1.49 6.59
C TRP A 94 6.43 -2.86 6.36
N MET A 95 6.37 -3.32 5.10
CA MET A 95 5.83 -4.64 4.74
C MET A 95 6.77 -5.80 5.05
N LEU A 96 8.00 -5.53 5.48
CA LEU A 96 8.97 -6.52 5.98
C LEU A 96 9.01 -6.59 7.50
N LEU A 97 8.23 -5.76 8.20
CA LEU A 97 8.12 -5.83 9.65
C LEU A 97 7.22 -7.01 10.06
N PRO A 98 7.49 -7.67 11.20
CA PRO A 98 6.70 -8.81 11.66
C PRO A 98 5.30 -8.43 12.17
N GLY A 99 5.05 -7.14 12.43
CA GLY A 99 3.78 -6.60 12.88
C GLY A 99 3.69 -5.09 12.67
N ASP A 100 2.83 -4.44 13.44
CA ASP A 100 2.72 -2.99 13.41
C ASP A 100 4.00 -2.33 13.94
N VAL A 101 4.28 -1.11 13.49
CA VAL A 101 5.52 -0.39 13.84
C VAL A 101 5.71 -0.24 15.34
N ASP A 102 4.63 0.04 16.07
CA ASP A 102 4.66 0.22 17.52
C ASP A 102 5.06 -1.08 18.25
N GLU A 103 4.78 -2.24 17.64
CA GLU A 103 5.11 -3.57 18.18
C GLU A 103 6.46 -4.09 17.66
N SER A 104 6.97 -3.52 16.55
CA SER A 104 8.16 -3.99 15.83
C SER A 104 9.30 -2.97 15.85
N PHE A 105 9.39 -2.12 16.88
CA PHE A 105 10.35 -1.01 16.90
C PHE A 105 11.80 -1.49 16.90
N VAL A 106 12.09 -2.61 17.59
CA VAL A 106 13.45 -3.20 17.65
C VAL A 106 13.86 -3.71 16.28
N GLU A 107 12.96 -4.43 15.60
CA GLU A 107 13.18 -4.94 14.24
C GLU A 107 13.34 -3.79 13.24
N LEU A 108 12.51 -2.75 13.37
CA LEU A 108 12.63 -1.56 12.55
C LEU A 108 13.99 -0.87 12.75
N ASP A 109 14.45 -0.71 14.00
CA ASP A 109 15.75 -0.08 14.28
C ASP A 109 16.92 -0.89 13.72
N LEU A 110 16.90 -2.22 13.89
CA LEU A 110 17.92 -3.12 13.32
C LEU A 110 17.90 -3.06 11.78
N PHE A 111 16.72 -3.03 11.17
CA PHE A 111 16.59 -2.91 9.73
C PHE A 111 17.14 -1.57 9.22
N LEU A 112 16.79 -0.47 9.90
CA LEU A 112 17.23 0.87 9.52
C LEU A 112 18.75 1.04 9.72
N GLU A 113 19.34 0.46 10.76
CA GLU A 113 20.80 0.45 10.94
C GLU A 113 21.50 -0.14 9.71
N GLY A 114 21.02 -1.30 9.22
CA GLY A 114 21.55 -1.92 8.01
C GLY A 114 21.27 -1.09 6.74
N TYR A 115 20.04 -0.58 6.59
CA TYR A 115 19.64 0.23 5.43
C TYR A 115 20.49 1.51 5.31
N GLU A 116 20.75 2.18 6.43
CA GLU A 116 21.47 3.45 6.50
C GLU A 116 22.95 3.33 6.18
N THR A 117 23.51 2.11 6.13
CA THR A 117 24.85 1.88 5.56
C THR A 117 24.92 2.17 4.05
N PHE A 118 23.78 2.12 3.35
CA PHE A 118 23.68 2.37 1.91
C PHE A 118 22.97 3.68 1.57
N ARG A 119 21.96 4.06 2.36
CA ARG A 119 21.13 5.24 2.10
C ARG A 119 20.52 5.80 3.37
N SER A 120 20.63 7.11 3.59
CA SER A 120 19.96 7.78 4.71
C SER A 120 18.43 7.58 4.69
N PHE A 121 17.84 7.43 5.87
CA PHE A 121 16.41 7.25 6.03
C PHE A 121 15.80 8.37 6.88
N ASP A 122 14.81 9.09 6.33
CA ASP A 122 14.06 10.07 7.10
C ASP A 122 12.98 9.36 7.92
N ARG A 123 13.25 9.11 9.21
CA ARG A 123 12.32 8.45 10.13
C ARG A 123 10.96 9.14 10.25
N ARG A 124 10.85 10.43 9.91
CA ARG A 124 9.54 11.12 9.87
C ARG A 124 8.62 10.56 8.80
N THR A 125 9.15 9.82 7.82
CA THR A 125 8.36 9.12 6.80
C THR A 125 7.65 7.87 7.33
N LEU A 126 7.98 7.38 8.54
CA LEU A 126 7.24 6.28 9.19
C LEU A 126 5.75 6.62 9.40
N LYS A 127 5.41 7.90 9.56
CA LYS A 127 4.01 8.35 9.61
C LYS A 127 3.21 8.05 8.33
N LEU A 128 3.89 7.72 7.22
CA LEU A 128 3.24 7.38 5.95
C LEU A 128 2.81 5.91 5.90
N ILE A 129 3.11 5.08 6.90
CA ILE A 129 2.79 3.65 6.86
C ILE A 129 1.27 3.42 6.77
N GLU A 130 0.49 4.01 7.66
CA GLU A 130 -0.97 3.87 7.60
C GLU A 130 -1.59 4.50 6.33
N PRO A 131 -1.12 5.68 5.85
CA PRO A 131 -1.46 6.17 4.51
C PRO A 131 -1.14 5.20 3.36
N LEU A 132 0.05 4.59 3.35
CA LEU A 132 0.48 3.65 2.33
C LEU A 132 -0.31 2.33 2.41
N ARG A 133 -0.66 1.89 3.61
CA ARG A 133 -1.53 0.73 3.84
C ARG A 133 -2.92 0.96 3.25
N ALA A 134 -3.49 2.16 3.43
CA ALA A 134 -4.77 2.54 2.82
C ALA A 134 -4.69 2.55 1.29
N MET A 135 -3.60 3.09 0.72
CA MET A 135 -3.36 3.04 -0.73
C MET A 135 -3.25 1.59 -1.23
N ARG A 136 -2.61 0.71 -0.45
CA ARG A 136 -2.48 -0.71 -0.77
C ARG A 136 -3.83 -1.43 -0.84
N TYR A 137 -4.78 -1.13 0.05
CA TYR A 137 -6.14 -1.71 -0.03
C TYR A 137 -6.82 -1.37 -1.36
N ILE A 138 -6.81 -0.10 -1.75
CA ILE A 138 -7.40 0.37 -3.01
C ILE A 138 -6.68 -0.24 -4.22
N HIS A 139 -5.35 -0.29 -4.18
CA HIS A 139 -4.54 -0.93 -5.22
C HIS A 139 -4.88 -2.42 -5.37
N TYR A 140 -4.98 -3.16 -4.27
CA TYR A 140 -5.28 -4.58 -4.28
C TYR A 140 -6.68 -4.87 -4.85
N MET A 141 -7.70 -4.12 -4.41
CA MET A 141 -9.04 -4.20 -4.99
C MET A 141 -9.02 -3.95 -6.50
N ALA A 142 -8.28 -2.93 -6.95
CA ALA A 142 -8.17 -2.58 -8.37
C ALA A 142 -7.43 -3.66 -9.17
N TRP A 143 -6.37 -4.23 -8.62
CA TRP A 143 -5.63 -5.35 -9.21
C TRP A 143 -6.54 -6.58 -9.36
N CYS A 144 -7.28 -6.95 -8.32
CA CYS A 144 -8.24 -8.06 -8.41
C CYS A 144 -9.33 -7.81 -9.47
N ALA A 145 -9.86 -6.59 -9.53
CA ALA A 145 -10.83 -6.21 -10.56
C ALA A 145 -10.23 -6.32 -11.97
N HIS A 146 -8.98 -5.90 -12.16
CA HIS A 146 -8.27 -6.04 -13.42
C HIS A 146 -8.16 -7.50 -13.87
N GLN A 147 -7.65 -8.37 -12.99
CA GLN A 147 -7.51 -9.80 -13.24
C GLN A 147 -8.85 -10.45 -13.63
N VAL A 148 -9.95 -10.09 -12.95
CA VAL A 148 -11.28 -10.63 -13.29
C VAL A 148 -11.77 -10.13 -14.65
N THR A 149 -11.55 -8.86 -14.97
CA THR A 149 -12.03 -8.28 -16.24
C THR A 149 -11.25 -8.72 -17.46
N GLU A 150 -9.93 -8.96 -17.34
CA GLU A 150 -9.09 -9.37 -18.46
C GLU A 150 -9.15 -10.90 -18.71
N ASP A 151 -9.13 -11.72 -17.66
CA ASP A 151 -9.02 -13.18 -17.80
C ASP A 151 -10.35 -13.93 -17.71
N GLY A 152 -11.43 -13.26 -17.26
CA GLY A 152 -12.81 -13.78 -17.18
C GLY A 152 -13.03 -15.04 -16.33
N SER A 153 -11.98 -15.59 -15.71
CA SER A 153 -12.00 -16.93 -15.10
C SER A 153 -11.03 -17.13 -13.93
N THR A 154 -10.06 -16.23 -13.75
CA THR A 154 -9.12 -16.33 -12.64
C THR A 154 -9.84 -15.96 -11.33
N ARG A 155 -9.91 -16.90 -10.38
CA ARG A 155 -10.36 -16.62 -9.02
C ARG A 155 -9.37 -15.63 -8.39
N ALA A 156 -9.60 -14.33 -8.57
CA ALA A 156 -8.72 -13.30 -8.03
C ALA A 156 -8.58 -13.44 -6.51
N ILE A 157 -9.56 -14.03 -5.84
CA ILE A 157 -9.58 -14.65 -4.51
C ILE A 157 -10.97 -15.28 -4.33
N ASP A 158 -11.13 -16.21 -3.39
CA ASP A 158 -12.46 -16.75 -3.07
C ASP A 158 -13.35 -15.62 -2.51
N GLY A 159 -14.53 -15.42 -3.10
CA GLY A 159 -15.51 -14.42 -2.67
C GLY A 159 -15.37 -13.02 -3.29
N PHE A 160 -14.34 -12.75 -4.09
CA PHE A 160 -14.20 -11.48 -4.81
C PHE A 160 -15.43 -11.18 -5.69
N GLY A 161 -15.86 -9.93 -5.71
CA GLY A 161 -17.03 -9.49 -6.48
C GLY A 161 -18.38 -9.77 -5.81
N SER A 162 -18.40 -10.47 -4.67
CA SER A 162 -19.60 -10.59 -3.85
C SER A 162 -19.95 -9.27 -3.15
N ARG A 163 -21.21 -9.10 -2.76
CA ARG A 163 -21.65 -7.92 -2.00
C ARG A 163 -20.94 -7.84 -0.65
N GLU A 164 -20.81 -8.98 0.02
CA GLU A 164 -20.20 -9.11 1.34
C GLU A 164 -18.72 -8.71 1.30
N TYR A 165 -18.00 -9.10 0.24
CA TYR A 165 -16.63 -8.67 0.00
C TYR A 165 -16.52 -7.14 -0.04
N TRP A 166 -17.28 -6.48 -0.92
CA TRP A 166 -17.23 -5.03 -1.04
C TRP A 166 -17.66 -4.28 0.23
N GLN A 167 -18.66 -4.79 0.95
CA GLN A 167 -19.05 -4.23 2.25
C GLN A 167 -17.91 -4.30 3.27
N THR A 168 -17.15 -5.40 3.26
CA THR A 168 -16.00 -5.59 4.14
C THR A 168 -14.88 -4.63 3.76
N GLU A 169 -14.50 -4.57 2.48
CA GLU A 169 -13.46 -3.65 2.00
C GLU A 169 -13.79 -2.18 2.26
N ILE A 170 -15.06 -1.78 2.11
CA ILE A 170 -15.51 -0.42 2.42
C ILE A 170 -15.39 -0.14 3.93
N ALA A 171 -15.77 -1.11 4.78
CA ALA A 171 -15.62 -0.98 6.23
C ALA A 171 -14.13 -0.89 6.62
N ASP A 172 -13.27 -1.70 6.02
CA ASP A 172 -11.83 -1.69 6.24
C ASP A 172 -11.20 -0.36 5.81
N LEU A 173 -11.65 0.25 4.72
CA LEU A 173 -11.22 1.61 4.34
C LEU A 173 -11.63 2.64 5.39
N VAL A 174 -12.86 2.57 5.92
CA VAL A 174 -13.33 3.49 6.96
C VAL A 174 -12.51 3.32 8.24
N ASP A 175 -12.27 2.09 8.69
CA ASP A 175 -11.46 1.79 9.86
C ASP A 175 -10.01 2.23 9.68
N GLN A 176 -9.44 1.99 8.49
CA GLN A 176 -8.09 2.43 8.16
C GLN A 176 -7.97 3.95 8.17
N ARG A 177 -8.99 4.67 7.69
CA ARG A 177 -9.04 6.13 7.78
C ARG A 177 -9.07 6.63 9.23
N LEU A 178 -9.79 5.95 10.13
CA LEU A 178 -9.77 6.27 11.55
C LEU A 178 -8.37 6.10 12.14
N ARG A 179 -7.66 5.01 11.81
CA ARG A 179 -6.25 4.80 12.22
C ARG A 179 -5.32 5.89 11.71
N ILE A 180 -5.49 6.32 10.46
CA ILE A 180 -4.74 7.46 9.91
C ILE A 180 -4.98 8.73 10.72
N ALA A 181 -6.22 8.98 11.15
CA ALA A 181 -6.58 10.16 11.94
C ALA A 181 -6.06 10.10 13.39
N GLU A 182 -5.99 8.92 14.00
CA GLU A 182 -5.36 8.71 15.31
C GLU A 182 -3.86 8.99 15.28
N GLY A 183 -3.22 8.78 14.12
CA GLY A 183 -1.78 8.93 13.93
C GLY A 183 -0.96 7.82 14.60
N PRO A 184 0.38 7.88 14.53
CA PRO A 184 1.23 6.93 15.23
C PRO A 184 0.92 7.01 16.73
N ARG A 185 0.68 5.87 17.39
CA ARG A 185 0.45 5.91 18.84
C ARG A 185 1.73 6.44 19.48
N SER A 186 1.60 7.47 20.30
CA SER A 186 2.71 7.98 21.10
C SER A 186 3.24 6.81 21.93
N LEU A 187 4.42 6.30 21.56
CA LEU A 187 5.24 5.50 22.44
C LEU A 187 5.54 6.38 23.65
N GLY A 188 4.78 6.21 24.73
CA GLY A 188 5.03 6.92 25.98
C GLY A 188 6.50 6.74 26.35
N ASN A 189 7.18 7.86 26.64
CA ASN A 189 8.62 7.95 26.95
C ASN A 189 9.23 6.63 27.46
N VAL A 190 9.79 5.83 26.55
CA VAL A 190 10.76 4.79 26.90
C VAL A 190 12.12 5.30 26.41
N LEU A 191 12.65 6.25 27.17
CA LEU A 191 14.07 6.57 27.28
C LEU A 191 14.40 6.60 28.78
#